data_AF-A0A7W7T6S9-F1
#
_entry.id   AF-A0A7W7T6S9-F1
#
_cell.length_a   1.000
_cell.length_b   1.000
_cell.length_c   1.000
_cell.angle_alpha   90.00
_cell.angle_beta   90.00
_cell.angle_gamma   90.00
#
_symmetry.space_group_name_H-M   'P 1'
#
loop_
_entity.id
_entity.type
_entity.pdbx_description
1 polymer ?
#
loop_
_entity_poly.entity_id
_entity_poly.type
_entity_poly.pdbx_seq_one_letter_code
_entity_poly.pdbx_strand_id
1 'polypeptide(L)' 'MDALGAAGLARVGAYRGSGVTASSVVPAAEATGLTAAGKPAILYPDSWSHWCTDPAREVAAGSAPG' A
#
# COMPACT_ATOMS: atom_id res chain seq x y z
N MET A 1 13.35 -13.36 -9.77
CA MET A 1 12.08 -12.89 -9.19
C MET A 1 12.45 -12.12 -7.95
N ASP A 2 12.78 -10.84 -8.10
CA ASP A 2 13.12 -10.01 -6.95
C ASP A 2 11.86 -9.81 -6.11
N ALA A 3 11.90 -10.28 -4.87
CA ALA A 3 10.76 -10.15 -3.97
C ALA A 3 10.66 -8.71 -3.47
N LEU A 4 9.63 -7.97 -3.90
CA LEU A 4 9.25 -6.70 -3.28
C LEU A 4 8.63 -6.99 -1.90
N GLY A 5 9.48 -7.07 -0.87
CA GLY A 5 9.05 -7.28 0.51
C GLY A 5 8.95 -5.98 1.29
N ALA A 6 7.89 -5.83 2.09
CA ALA A 6 7.74 -4.73 3.04
C ALA A 6 8.42 -5.01 4.41
N ALA A 7 9.12 -6.14 4.52
CA ALA A 7 9.75 -6.58 5.76
C ALA A 7 10.89 -5.62 6.17
N GLY A 8 10.90 -5.21 7.44
CA GLY A 8 11.92 -4.30 7.98
C GLY A 8 11.66 -2.80 7.71
N LEU A 9 10.58 -2.44 7.02
CA LEU A 9 10.18 -1.04 6.86
C LEU A 9 9.66 -0.45 8.17
N ALA A 10 10.00 0.81 8.45
CA ALA A 10 9.53 1.51 9.65
C ALA A 10 8.01 1.73 9.69
N ARG A 11 7.38 1.77 8.51
CA ARG A 11 5.93 1.98 8.31
C ARG A 11 5.52 1.42 6.96
N VAL A 12 4.41 0.69 6.93
CA VAL A 12 3.87 0.05 5.73
C VAL A 12 2.51 0.67 5.41
N GLY A 13 2.26 0.94 4.13
CA GLY A 13 0.99 1.46 3.63
C GLY A 13 0.37 0.52 2.59
N ALA A 14 -0.97 0.44 2.56
CA ALA A 14 -1.75 -0.32 1.60
C ALA A 14 -2.63 0.62 0.77
N TYR A 15 -2.63 0.42 -0.55
CA TYR A 15 -3.50 1.11 -1.50
C TYR A 15 -3.81 0.18 -2.69
N ARG A 16 -4.85 0.49 -3.45
CA ARG A 16 -5.21 -0.22 -4.69
C ARG A 16 -5.82 0.76 -5.69
N GLY A 17 -6.83 0.31 -6.44
CA GLY A 17 -7.68 1.12 -7.31
C GLY A 17 -8.57 2.04 -6.47
N SER A 18 -9.63 1.46 -5.91
CA SER A 18 -10.61 2.13 -5.05
C SER A 18 -10.43 1.90 -3.55
N GLY A 19 -9.33 1.26 -3.14
CA GLY A 19 -8.99 0.99 -1.74
C GLY A 19 -9.84 -0.07 -1.01
N VAL A 20 -11.02 -0.43 -1.51
CA VAL A 20 -11.91 -1.46 -0.92
C VAL A 20 -11.17 -2.76 -0.60
N THR A 21 -10.35 -3.25 -1.53
CA THR A 21 -9.56 -4.48 -1.35
C THR A 21 -8.26 -4.23 -0.58
N ALA A 22 -7.75 -2.99 -0.54
CA ALA A 22 -6.59 -2.67 0.28
C ALA A 22 -6.93 -2.68 1.77
N SER A 23 -8.19 -2.44 2.14
CA SER A 23 -8.66 -2.48 3.53
C SER A 23 -8.42 -3.82 4.22
N SER A 24 -8.51 -4.94 3.50
CA SER A 24 -8.24 -6.26 4.07
C SER A 24 -6.75 -6.54 4.34
N VAL A 25 -5.85 -5.74 3.76
CA VAL A 25 -4.40 -5.88 3.96
C VAL A 25 -3.97 -5.41 5.35
N VAL A 26 -4.69 -4.46 5.95
CA VAL A 26 -4.36 -3.95 7.30
C VAL A 26 -4.42 -5.05 8.37
N PRO A 27 -5.55 -5.77 8.56
CA PRO A 27 -5.60 -6.86 9.53
C PRO A 27 -4.73 -8.06 9.11
N ALA A 28 -4.53 -8.30 7.81
CA ALA A 28 -3.63 -9.36 7.33
C ALA A 28 -2.16 -9.07 7.68
N ALA A 29 -1.72 -7.81 7.61
CA ALA A 29 -0.38 -7.40 8.00
C ALA A 29 -0.15 -7.59 9.51
N GLU A 30 -1.16 -7.35 10.34
CA GLU A 30 -1.09 -7.65 11.78
C GLU A 30 -1.07 -9.16 12.05
N ALA A 31 -1.95 -9.93 11.40
CA ALA A 31 -2.03 -11.38 11.60
C ALA A 31 -0.76 -12.14 11.18
N THR A 32 -0.03 -11.60 10.20
CA THR A 32 1.25 -12.17 9.72
C THR A 32 2.46 -11.66 10.51
N GLY A 33 2.28 -10.73 11.44
CA GLY A 33 3.37 -10.09 12.18
C GLY A 33 4.21 -9.11 11.36
N LEU A 34 3.78 -8.77 10.14
CA LEU A 34 4.40 -7.70 9.35
C LEU A 34 4.26 -6.34 10.04
N THR A 35 3.16 -6.13 10.76
CA THR A 35 2.91 -4.97 11.61
C THR A 35 2.53 -5.40 13.02
N ALA A 36 2.80 -4.55 14.01
CA ALA A 36 2.40 -4.76 15.40
C ALA A 36 1.11 -3.98 15.71
N ALA A 37 0.33 -4.41 16.71
CA ALA A 37 -0.90 -3.72 17.12
C ALA A 37 -0.69 -2.22 17.48
N GLY A 38 0.49 -1.85 17.98
CA GLY A 38 0.85 -0.45 18.26
C GLY A 38 1.40 0.32 17.05
N LYS A 39 1.59 -0.33 15.91
CA LYS A 39 2.12 0.21 14.65
C LYS A 39 1.41 -0.45 13.45
N PRO A 40 0.09 -0.27 13.31
CA PRO A 40 -0.68 -0.90 12.24
C PRO A 40 -0.22 -0.40 10.86
N ALA A 41 -0.51 -1.19 9.83
CA ALA A 41 -0.39 -0.73 8.45
C ALA A 41 -1.34 0.45 8.19
N ILE A 42 -0.91 1.41 7.38
CA ILE A 42 -1.71 2.57 7.01
C ILE A 42 -2.51 2.25 5.75
N LEU A 43 -3.82 2.55 5.76
CA LEU A 43 -4.64 2.48 4.56
C LEU A 43 -4.70 3.85 3.88
N TYR A 44 -4.53 3.90 2.56
CA TYR A 44 -4.93 5.04 1.75
C TYR A 44 -6.30 4.75 1.11
N PRO A 45 -7.43 5.22 1.70
CA PRO A 45 -8.76 4.70 1.40
C PRO A 45 -9.23 4.98 -0.03
N ASP A 46 -9.09 6.22 -0.50
CA ASP A 46 -9.49 6.57 -1.87
C ASP A 46 -8.49 6.10 -2.93
N SER A 47 -7.28 5.74 -2.50
CA SER A 47 -6.34 4.95 -3.28
C SER A 47 -6.01 5.60 -4.64
N TRP A 48 -5.71 4.81 -5.68
CA TRP A 48 -5.41 5.29 -7.02
C TRP A 48 -6.52 6.18 -7.58
N SER A 49 -7.80 5.88 -7.32
CA SER A 49 -8.93 6.67 -7.78
C SER A 49 -8.86 8.13 -7.32
N HIS A 50 -8.31 8.41 -6.14
CA HIS A 50 -8.00 9.77 -5.72
C HIS A 50 -6.62 10.25 -6.19
N TRP A 51 -5.62 9.38 -6.29
CA TRP A 51 -4.30 9.80 -6.81
C TRP A 51 -4.37 10.34 -8.24
N CYS A 52 -5.11 9.67 -9.12
CA CYS A 52 -5.15 9.99 -10.54
C CYS A 52 -6.04 11.21 -10.89
N THR A 53 -6.73 11.82 -9.92
CA THR A 53 -7.55 13.02 -10.19
C THR A 53 -6.72 14.28 -10.37
N ASP A 54 -5.49 14.27 -9.86
CA ASP A 54 -4.56 15.38 -9.92
C ASP A 54 -3.50 15.10 -10.99
N PRO A 55 -3.55 15.79 -12.15
CA PRO A 55 -2.60 15.58 -13.24
C PRO A 55 -1.19 16.07 -12.92
N ALA A 56 -0.99 16.82 -11.84
CA ALA A 56 0.34 17.25 -11.41
C ALA A 56 1.11 16.17 -10.63
N ARG A 57 0.45 15.06 -10.23
CA ARG A 57 1.10 13.97 -9.49
C ARG A 57 1.85 13.04 -10.43
N GLU A 58 3.04 12.64 -10.01
CA GLU A 58 3.87 11.70 -10.76
C GLU A 58 3.23 10.30 -10.83
N VAL A 59 3.40 9.65 -11.98
CA VAL A 59 2.89 8.31 -12.26
C VAL A 59 3.96 7.54 -13.03
N ALA A 60 4.45 6.45 -12.44
CA ALA A 60 5.26 5.49 -13.16
C ALA A 60 4.37 4.59 -14.05
N ALA A 61 4.80 4.32 -15.28
CA ALA A 61 4.13 3.41 -16.21
C ALA A 61 5.13 2.42 -16.83
N GLY A 62 4.67 1.24 -17.22
CA GLY A 62 5.51 0.15 -17.72
C GLY A 62 5.65 -1.00 -16.72
N SER A 63 6.46 -2.00 -17.04
CA SER A 63 6.54 -3.26 -16.28
C SER A 63 7.50 -3.23 -15.09
N ALA A 64 8.31 -2.18 -14.97
CA ALA A 64 9.26 -2.03 -13.88
C ALA A 64 8.59 -1.26 -12.71
N PRO A 65 8.82 -1.67 -11.45
CA PRO A 65 8.59 -0.77 -10.33
C PRO A 65 9.46 0.49 -10.49
N GLY A 66 8.87 1.66 -10.25
CA GLY A 66 9.56 2.95 -10.31
C GLY A 66 10.55 3.17 -9.18
#